data_AF-A0A820LHF6-F1
#
_entry.id   AF-A0A820LHF6-F1
#
_cell.length_a   1.000
_cell.length_b   1.000
_cell.length_c   1.000
_cell.angle_alpha   90.00
_cell.angle_beta   90.00
_cell.angle_gamma   90.00
#
_symmetry.space_group_name_H-M   'P 1'
#
loop_
_entity.id
_entity.type
_entity.pdbx_description
1 polymer ?
#
loop_
_entity_poly.entity_id
_entity_poly.type
_entity_poly.pdbx_seq_one_letter_code
_entity_poly.pdbx_strand_id
1 'polypeptide(L)'
;MLNIQSIYPLKKRLNLNVVTLTEILGSIYRSIYSFLERIPDFTAMSVHDQTALIEHNVHNAGSMSGLLILRDGDLYGNYAFRRANLDTYGSTSVDGVTKLINRLDINGTLVKLILIVLTFSTCLDVVRPQIMNNNSSLSETTERHHLSSMHLFSIQNKYTDMMFIYMIYRYGYTESAMRFAGLVYNVLQLCVHTTEAATVQEHDAMLNMVIEDTTRKLTTEDKVVI
;
A
#
# COMPACT_ATOMS: atom_id res chain seq x y z
N MET A 1 -48.24 -14.25 22.62
CA MET A 1 -48.05 -13.75 21.23
C MET A 1 -46.57 -13.83 20.92
N LEU A 2 -46.18 -14.83 20.12
CA LEU A 2 -44.80 -15.06 19.68
C LEU A 2 -44.46 -14.00 18.63
N ASN A 3 -43.46 -13.16 18.92
CA ASN A 3 -42.95 -12.13 18.03
C ASN A 3 -42.17 -12.80 16.88
N ILE A 4 -42.82 -12.93 15.72
CA ILE A 4 -42.22 -13.45 14.49
C ILE A 4 -41.28 -12.37 13.95
N GLN A 5 -40.06 -12.28 14.49
CA GLN A 5 -38.97 -11.43 13.98
C GLN A 5 -37.68 -12.22 13.68
N SER A 6 -37.80 -13.45 13.18
CA SER A 6 -36.63 -14.28 12.83
C SER A 6 -36.75 -15.00 11.48
N ILE A 7 -36.90 -14.26 10.37
CA ILE A 7 -36.86 -14.86 9.01
C ILE A 7 -35.90 -14.08 8.08
N TYR A 8 -34.76 -13.61 8.60
CA TYR A 8 -33.64 -13.24 7.74
C TYR A 8 -32.32 -13.74 8.33
N PRO A 9 -31.43 -14.34 7.51
CA PRO A 9 -30.14 -14.81 7.98
C PRO A 9 -29.32 -13.62 8.52
N LEU A 10 -28.58 -13.85 9.61
CA LEU A 10 -27.74 -12.85 10.30
C LEU A 10 -26.86 -12.03 9.34
N LYS A 11 -26.49 -12.61 8.19
CA LYS A 11 -25.71 -11.98 7.10
C LYS A 11 -26.35 -10.75 6.45
N LYS A 12 -27.64 -10.45 6.70
CA LYS A 12 -28.31 -9.23 6.20
C LYS A 12 -28.35 -8.05 7.19
N ARG A 13 -27.80 -8.20 8.40
CA ARG A 13 -27.91 -7.17 9.46
C ARG A 13 -26.68 -6.27 9.60
N LEU A 14 -25.59 -6.59 8.91
CA LEU A 14 -24.43 -5.70 8.80
C LEU A 14 -24.64 -4.79 7.59
N ASN A 15 -25.29 -3.64 7.79
CA ASN A 15 -25.13 -2.53 6.85
C ASN A 15 -23.76 -1.93 7.14
N LEU A 16 -22.72 -2.41 6.45
CA LEU A 16 -21.46 -1.68 6.37
C LEU A 16 -21.77 -0.37 5.66
N ASN A 17 -21.73 0.74 6.40
CA ASN A 17 -21.83 2.06 5.83
C ASN A 17 -20.43 2.50 5.37
N VAL A 18 -20.37 3.63 4.67
CA VAL A 18 -19.11 4.20 4.15
C VAL A 18 -18.07 4.39 5.28
N VAL A 19 -18.52 4.76 6.48
CA VAL A 19 -17.65 4.96 7.65
C VAL A 19 -16.97 3.65 8.07
N THR A 20 -17.69 2.54 8.16
CA THR A 20 -17.07 1.26 8.51
C THR A 20 -16.14 0.76 7.40
N LEU A 21 -16.46 1.05 6.13
CA LEU A 21 -15.57 0.73 5.01
C LEU A 21 -14.25 1.53 5.10
N THR A 22 -14.31 2.83 5.36
CA THR A 22 -13.10 3.66 5.50
C THR A 22 -12.30 3.29 6.74
N GLU A 23 -12.93 2.86 7.84
CA GLU A 23 -12.23 2.32 9.02
C GLU A 23 -11.45 1.04 8.70
N ILE A 24 -12.07 0.10 7.97
CA ILE A 24 -11.40 -1.14 7.54
C ILE A 24 -10.21 -0.81 6.65
N LEU A 25 -10.40 0.05 5.65
CA LEU A 25 -9.33 0.46 4.74
C LEU A 25 -8.23 1.22 5.48
N GLY A 26 -8.58 2.12 6.39
CA GLY A 26 -7.62 2.85 7.21
C GLY A 26 -6.79 1.92 8.10
N SER A 27 -7.39 0.86 8.64
CA SER A 27 -6.65 -0.18 9.38
C SER A 27 -5.65 -0.93 8.50
N ILE A 28 -6.00 -1.20 7.24
CA ILE A 28 -5.10 -1.84 6.27
C ILE A 28 -3.91 -0.92 5.99
N TYR A 29 -4.14 0.37 5.70
CA TYR A 29 -3.06 1.31 5.44
C TYR A 29 -2.14 1.50 6.65
N ARG A 30 -2.69 1.58 7.88
CA ARG A 30 -1.88 1.66 9.11
C ARG A 30 -1.01 0.42 9.33
N SER A 31 -1.43 -0.75 8.87
CA SER A 31 -0.62 -1.97 9.02
C SER A 31 0.67 -1.95 8.20
N ILE A 32 0.73 -1.16 7.11
CA ILE A 32 1.96 -0.98 6.33
C ILE A 32 3.06 -0.40 7.19
N TYR A 33 2.75 0.64 7.97
CA TYR A 33 3.75 1.27 8.82
C TYR A 33 4.40 0.28 9.79
N SER A 34 3.59 -0.49 10.53
CA SER A 34 4.11 -1.54 11.44
C SER A 34 4.89 -2.65 10.75
N PHE A 35 4.68 -2.84 9.44
CA PHE A 35 5.50 -3.72 8.63
C PHE A 35 6.84 -3.06 8.26
N LEU A 36 6.83 -1.78 7.87
CA LEU A 36 8.02 -1.03 7.49
C LEU A 36 9.01 -0.82 8.64
N GLU A 37 8.52 -0.62 9.87
CA GLU A 37 9.35 -0.54 11.09
C GLU A 37 10.22 -1.78 11.33
N ARG A 38 9.91 -2.90 10.67
CA ARG A 38 10.68 -4.15 10.78
C ARG A 38 11.72 -4.32 9.68
N ILE A 39 11.81 -3.37 8.75
CA ILE A 39 12.73 -3.41 7.62
C ILE A 39 13.97 -2.57 7.99
N PRO A 40 15.16 -3.19 8.09
CA PRO A 40 16.38 -2.46 8.46
C PRO A 40 16.68 -1.28 7.53
N ASP A 41 16.48 -1.46 6.23
CA ASP A 41 16.71 -0.41 5.23
C ASP A 41 15.74 0.77 5.38
N PHE A 42 14.55 0.58 5.97
CA PHE A 42 13.61 1.66 6.28
C PHE A 42 14.02 2.38 7.55
N THR A 43 14.27 1.64 8.63
CA THR A 43 14.64 2.21 9.94
C THR A 43 15.99 2.93 9.93
N ALA A 44 16.87 2.61 8.97
CA ALA A 44 18.15 3.28 8.80
C ALA A 44 18.05 4.65 8.11
N MET A 45 16.89 4.97 7.52
CA MET A 45 16.65 6.26 6.87
C MET A 45 16.35 7.36 7.90
N SER A 46 16.55 8.62 7.52
CA SER A 46 16.10 9.74 8.34
C SER A 46 14.56 9.75 8.46
N VAL A 47 14.02 10.31 9.54
CA VAL A 47 12.55 10.47 9.69
C VAL A 47 11.94 11.24 8.52
N HIS A 48 12.67 12.22 7.97
CA HIS A 48 12.25 12.94 6.78
C HIS A 48 12.09 12.02 5.57
N ASP A 49 13.10 11.19 5.30
CA ASP A 49 13.08 10.24 4.19
C ASP A 49 12.01 9.16 4.38
N GLN A 50 11.85 8.64 5.60
CA GLN A 50 10.80 7.68 5.95
C GLN A 50 9.41 8.26 5.70
N THR A 51 9.20 9.52 6.10
CA THR A 51 7.94 10.25 5.87
C THR A 51 7.67 10.42 4.39
N ALA A 52 8.64 10.91 3.62
CA ALA A 52 8.51 11.08 2.17
C ALA A 52 8.20 9.74 1.47
N LEU A 53 8.88 8.66 1.86
CA LEU A 53 8.64 7.32 1.34
C LEU A 53 7.19 6.87 1.56
N ILE A 54 6.66 7.10 2.76
CA ILE A 54 5.27 6.77 3.13
C ILE A 54 4.32 7.63 2.32
N GLU A 55 4.47 8.95 2.32
CA GLU A 55 3.60 9.89 1.58
C GLU A 55 3.45 9.49 0.10
N HIS A 56 4.51 8.99 -0.52
CA HIS A 56 4.53 8.70 -1.94
C HIS A 56 4.07 7.29 -2.30
N ASN A 57 4.34 6.31 -1.43
CA ASN A 57 4.13 4.90 -1.78
C ASN A 57 3.09 4.19 -0.91
N VAL A 58 2.59 4.80 0.16
CA VAL A 58 1.62 4.15 1.05
C VAL A 58 0.33 3.77 0.33
N HIS A 59 -0.09 4.55 -0.68
CA HIS A 59 -1.27 4.20 -1.46
C HIS A 59 -1.08 2.86 -2.19
N ASN A 60 0.00 2.71 -2.97
CA ASN A 60 0.25 1.50 -3.75
C ASN A 60 0.59 0.30 -2.86
N ALA A 61 1.46 0.48 -1.87
CA ALA A 61 1.83 -0.58 -0.93
C ALA A 61 0.63 -1.01 -0.08
N GLY A 62 -0.13 -0.05 0.45
CA GLY A 62 -1.34 -0.28 1.24
C GLY A 62 -2.45 -0.93 0.42
N SER A 63 -2.62 -0.53 -0.84
CA SER A 63 -3.58 -1.18 -1.74
C SER A 63 -3.19 -2.62 -2.02
N MET A 64 -1.90 -2.90 -2.29
CA MET A 64 -1.43 -4.27 -2.50
C MET A 64 -1.66 -5.14 -1.26
N SER A 65 -1.32 -4.62 -0.07
CA SER A 65 -1.61 -5.28 1.20
C SER A 65 -3.12 -5.51 1.38
N GLY A 66 -3.93 -4.51 1.04
CA GLY A 66 -5.38 -4.58 1.05
C GLY A 66 -5.91 -5.70 0.18
N LEU A 67 -5.48 -5.82 -1.08
CA LEU A 67 -5.91 -6.91 -1.96
C LEU A 67 -5.64 -8.30 -1.35
N LEU A 68 -4.52 -8.45 -0.66
CA LEU A 68 -4.14 -9.72 -0.03
C LEU A 68 -4.99 -10.02 1.20
N ILE A 69 -5.24 -9.03 2.04
CA ILE A 69 -6.14 -9.16 3.21
C ILE A 69 -7.58 -9.44 2.74
N LEU A 70 -8.04 -8.73 1.71
CA LEU A 70 -9.36 -8.91 1.12
C LEU A 70 -9.53 -10.32 0.56
N ARG A 71 -8.47 -10.87 -0.05
CA ARG A 71 -8.45 -12.24 -0.56
C ARG A 71 -8.46 -13.28 0.56
N ASP A 72 -7.55 -13.14 1.51
CA ASP A 72 -7.37 -14.12 2.60
C ASP A 72 -8.60 -14.18 3.52
N GLY A 73 -9.24 -13.02 3.76
CA GLY A 73 -10.47 -12.91 4.53
C GLY A 73 -11.77 -13.16 3.76
N ASP A 74 -11.69 -13.50 2.46
CA ASP A 74 -12.86 -13.63 1.55
C ASP A 74 -13.86 -12.45 1.68
N LEU A 75 -13.33 -11.23 1.79
CA LEU A 75 -14.16 -10.06 2.09
C LEU A 75 -15.10 -9.71 0.92
N TYR A 76 -14.71 -9.99 -0.32
CA TYR A 76 -15.61 -9.84 -1.47
C TYR A 76 -16.70 -10.93 -1.56
N GLY A 77 -16.52 -12.07 -0.87
CA GLY A 77 -17.59 -13.05 -0.64
C GLY A 77 -18.65 -12.54 0.33
N ASN A 78 -18.33 -11.53 1.15
CA ASN A 78 -19.30 -10.86 2.02
C ASN A 78 -20.14 -9.85 1.22
N TYR A 79 -21.45 -10.12 1.13
CA TYR A 79 -22.40 -9.27 0.41
C TYR A 79 -22.41 -7.81 0.88
N ALA A 80 -22.35 -7.58 2.20
CA ALA A 80 -22.38 -6.22 2.75
C ALA A 80 -21.11 -5.45 2.38
N PHE A 81 -19.95 -6.10 2.47
CA PHE A 81 -18.67 -5.49 2.12
C PHE A 81 -18.61 -5.17 0.61
N ARG A 82 -18.99 -6.13 -0.24
CA ARG A 82 -19.06 -5.92 -1.69
C ARG A 82 -20.02 -4.80 -2.05
N ARG A 83 -21.20 -4.74 -1.42
CA ARG A 83 -22.19 -3.69 -1.66
C ARG A 83 -21.67 -2.30 -1.25
N ALA A 84 -21.05 -2.19 -0.07
CA ALA A 84 -20.46 -0.92 0.37
C ALA A 84 -19.38 -0.43 -0.62
N ASN A 85 -18.51 -1.33 -1.09
CA ASN A 85 -17.53 -0.96 -2.12
C ASN A 85 -18.17 -0.57 -3.46
N LEU A 86 -19.27 -1.21 -3.86
CA LEU A 86 -20.00 -0.84 -5.07
C LEU A 86 -20.62 0.56 -4.95
N ASP A 87 -21.19 0.88 -3.79
CA ASP A 87 -21.82 2.17 -3.52
C ASP A 87 -20.76 3.29 -3.46
N THR A 88 -19.53 2.99 -3.02
CA THR A 88 -18.42 3.96 -2.90
C THR A 88 -17.58 4.12 -4.18
N TYR A 89 -17.14 3.02 -4.79
CA TYR A 89 -16.17 3.03 -5.91
C TYR A 89 -16.79 2.70 -7.26
N GLY A 90 -18.07 2.29 -7.29
CA GLY A 90 -18.75 1.88 -8.50
C GLY A 90 -18.41 0.47 -8.99
N SER A 91 -19.23 -0.02 -9.92
CA SER A 91 -19.15 -1.40 -10.44
C SER A 91 -17.87 -1.70 -11.19
N THR A 92 -17.40 -0.78 -12.04
CA THR A 92 -16.18 -0.96 -12.84
C THR A 92 -14.96 -1.22 -11.96
N SER A 93 -14.77 -0.38 -10.92
CA SER A 93 -13.61 -0.50 -10.02
C SER A 93 -13.70 -1.78 -9.19
N VAL A 94 -14.87 -2.09 -8.63
CA VAL A 94 -15.09 -3.33 -7.85
C VAL A 94 -14.85 -4.59 -8.69
N ASP A 95 -15.34 -4.63 -9.93
CA ASP A 95 -15.14 -5.79 -10.80
C ASP A 95 -13.67 -5.94 -11.21
N GLY A 96 -12.97 -4.82 -11.46
CA GLY A 96 -11.54 -4.80 -11.72
C GLY A 96 -10.72 -5.34 -10.54
N VAL A 97 -10.96 -4.80 -9.34
CA VAL A 97 -10.33 -5.25 -8.09
C VAL A 97 -10.63 -6.72 -7.79
N THR A 98 -11.88 -7.17 -7.99
CA THR A 98 -12.25 -8.57 -7.79
C THR A 98 -11.48 -9.50 -8.72
N LYS A 99 -11.35 -9.14 -10.01
CA LYS A 99 -10.55 -9.92 -10.98
C LYS A 99 -9.08 -9.95 -10.57
N LEU A 100 -8.54 -8.83 -10.11
CA LEU A 100 -7.16 -8.73 -9.65
C LEU A 100 -6.92 -9.63 -8.43
N ILE A 101 -7.79 -9.56 -7.42
CA ILE A 101 -7.76 -10.41 -6.23
C ILE A 101 -7.72 -11.88 -6.61
N ASN A 102 -8.56 -12.33 -7.53
CA ASN A 102 -8.61 -13.74 -7.95
C ASN A 102 -7.34 -14.23 -8.65
N ARG A 103 -6.53 -13.32 -9.21
CA ARG A 103 -5.28 -13.65 -9.93
C ARG A 103 -4.04 -13.64 -9.05
N LEU A 104 -4.11 -13.06 -7.85
CA LEU A 104 -2.97 -13.04 -6.94
C LEU A 104 -2.58 -14.47 -6.52
N ASP A 105 -1.35 -14.68 -6.09
CA ASP A 105 -0.95 -15.92 -5.44
C ASP A 105 -0.61 -15.59 -3.99
N ILE A 106 -1.28 -16.24 -3.03
CA ILE A 106 -1.06 -15.97 -1.60
C ILE A 106 0.16 -16.79 -1.16
N ASN A 107 1.34 -16.30 -1.53
CA ASN A 107 2.57 -16.75 -0.91
C ASN A 107 3.06 -15.63 0.01
N GLY A 108 2.95 -15.85 1.32
CA GLY A 108 3.29 -14.85 2.34
C GLY A 108 4.73 -14.30 2.23
N THR A 109 5.69 -15.08 1.72
CA THR A 109 7.05 -14.59 1.49
C THR A 109 7.11 -13.63 0.29
N LEU A 110 6.49 -14.02 -0.84
CA LEU A 110 6.42 -13.15 -2.03
C LEU A 110 5.66 -11.86 -1.74
N VAL A 111 4.57 -11.97 -0.97
CA VAL A 111 3.78 -10.83 -0.49
C VAL A 111 4.65 -9.83 0.26
N LYS A 112 5.44 -10.28 1.23
CA LYS A 112 6.31 -9.38 1.99
C LYS A 112 7.32 -8.72 1.06
N LEU A 113 7.97 -9.49 0.19
CA LEU A 113 8.98 -8.96 -0.73
C LEU A 113 8.41 -7.94 -1.71
N ILE A 114 7.23 -8.19 -2.29
CA ILE A 114 6.62 -7.22 -3.21
C ILE A 114 6.16 -5.96 -2.48
N LEU A 115 5.66 -6.05 -1.25
CA LEU A 115 5.32 -4.87 -0.46
C LEU A 115 6.55 -3.99 -0.23
N ILE A 116 7.70 -4.59 0.09
CA ILE A 116 8.97 -3.85 0.22
C ILE A 116 9.34 -3.19 -1.11
N VAL A 117 9.32 -3.95 -2.22
CA VAL A 117 9.64 -3.42 -3.55
C VAL A 117 8.73 -2.25 -3.96
N LEU A 118 7.46 -2.28 -3.59
CA LEU A 118 6.50 -1.20 -3.84
C LEU A 118 6.73 0.01 -2.94
N THR A 119 6.98 -0.21 -1.64
CA THR A 119 7.27 0.90 -0.72
C THR A 119 8.54 1.66 -1.12
N PHE A 120 9.59 0.93 -1.51
CA PHE A 120 10.84 1.53 -2.01
C PHE A 120 10.80 1.87 -3.50
N SER A 121 9.63 1.75 -4.16
CA SER A 121 9.50 2.16 -5.55
C SER A 121 9.59 3.68 -5.65
N THR A 122 10.39 4.17 -6.59
CA THR A 122 10.53 5.60 -6.80
C THR A 122 9.28 6.12 -7.48
N CYS A 123 8.49 6.89 -6.77
CA CYS A 123 7.66 7.89 -7.39
C CYS A 123 7.89 9.19 -6.63
N LEU A 124 9.05 9.83 -6.82
CA LEU A 124 9.27 11.28 -6.81
C LEU A 124 10.76 11.65 -7.02
N ASP A 125 10.97 12.76 -7.72
CA ASP A 125 12.22 13.46 -8.10
C ASP A 125 13.02 13.09 -9.37
N VAL A 126 12.76 11.99 -10.09
CA VAL A 126 13.37 11.84 -11.44
C VAL A 126 12.84 12.90 -12.43
N VAL A 127 11.70 13.54 -12.13
CA VAL A 127 11.03 14.55 -12.97
C VAL A 127 10.79 15.87 -12.23
N ARG A 128 11.67 16.26 -11.31
CA ARG A 128 11.90 17.68 -11.04
C ARG A 128 13.31 17.99 -11.48
N PRO A 129 13.51 18.48 -12.73
CA PRO A 129 14.74 19.20 -13.03
C PRO A 129 14.85 20.24 -11.94
N GLN A 130 15.89 20.16 -11.12
CA GLN A 130 16.24 21.23 -10.21
C GLN A 130 16.23 22.49 -11.07
N ILE A 131 15.21 23.32 -10.90
CA ILE A 131 15.27 24.70 -11.35
C ILE A 131 16.35 25.26 -10.46
N MET A 132 17.60 25.17 -10.93
CA MET A 132 18.74 25.91 -10.44
C MET A 132 18.37 27.39 -10.58
N ASN A 133 17.62 27.87 -9.61
CA ASN A 133 17.48 29.29 -9.38
C ASN A 133 18.83 29.73 -8.82
N ASN A 134 19.70 30.16 -9.74
CA ASN A 134 21.06 30.66 -9.48
C ASN A 134 21.11 31.94 -8.63
N ASN A 135 20.06 32.29 -7.89
CA ASN A 135 19.87 33.61 -7.29
C ASN A 135 19.51 33.60 -5.79
N SER A 136 19.99 32.64 -5.00
CA SER A 136 19.93 32.80 -3.54
C SER A 136 21.22 32.36 -2.87
N SER A 137 22.06 33.36 -2.63
CA SER A 137 23.16 33.37 -1.68
C SER A 137 22.72 32.94 -0.27
N LEU A 138 23.59 32.16 0.38
CA LEU A 138 23.72 31.95 1.83
C LEU A 138 22.48 31.43 2.60
N SER A 139 22.46 30.10 2.78
CA SER A 139 22.50 29.54 4.15
C SER A 139 23.01 28.11 4.09
N GLU A 140 24.30 27.96 4.39
CA GLU A 140 24.88 26.71 4.90
C GLU A 140 24.26 26.47 6.29
N THR A 141 23.42 25.44 6.43
CA THR A 141 23.00 24.71 7.67
C THR A 141 21.57 24.18 7.57
N THR A 142 21.29 23.41 6.52
CA THR A 142 20.23 22.39 6.61
C THR A 142 20.76 21.18 5.88
N GLU A 143 21.03 20.12 6.61
CA GLU A 143 21.35 18.80 6.08
C GLU A 143 20.21 18.37 5.14
N ARG A 144 20.33 18.74 3.85
CA ARG A 144 19.42 18.28 2.80
C ARG A 144 19.82 16.86 2.46
N HIS A 145 19.48 15.92 3.35
CA HIS A 145 19.34 14.52 2.98
C HIS A 145 18.15 14.43 2.02
N HIS A 146 18.41 14.72 0.74
CA HIS A 146 17.52 14.32 -0.33
C HIS A 146 17.73 12.82 -0.52
N LEU A 147 16.72 12.03 -0.19
CA LEU A 147 16.61 10.61 -0.52
C LEU A 147 17.14 10.34 -1.94
N SER A 148 18.35 9.80 -2.03
CA SER A 148 18.97 9.53 -3.32
C SER A 148 18.14 8.45 -4.03
N SER A 149 17.58 8.76 -5.20
CA SER A 149 16.85 7.76 -5.99
C SER A 149 17.71 6.52 -6.26
N MET A 150 19.03 6.68 -6.39
CA MET A 150 19.97 5.56 -6.53
C MET A 150 19.99 4.66 -5.29
N HIS A 151 19.88 5.24 -4.09
CA HIS A 151 19.79 4.47 -2.86
C HIS A 151 18.48 3.66 -2.80
N LEU A 152 17.35 4.29 -3.15
CA LEU A 152 16.06 3.60 -3.25
C LEU A 152 16.09 2.47 -4.28
N PHE A 153 16.64 2.71 -5.47
CA PHE A 153 16.80 1.67 -6.48
C PHE A 153 17.70 0.53 -6.00
N SER A 154 18.77 0.82 -5.26
CA SER A 154 19.63 -0.22 -4.69
C SER A 154 18.86 -1.11 -3.71
N ILE A 155 18.05 -0.52 -2.83
CA ILE A 155 17.17 -1.25 -1.90
C ILE A 155 16.13 -2.06 -2.70
N GLN A 156 15.45 -1.45 -3.66
CA GLN A 156 14.44 -2.11 -4.49
C GLN A 156 15.03 -3.30 -5.26
N ASN A 157 16.20 -3.15 -5.87
CA ASN A 157 16.90 -4.20 -6.60
C ASN A 157 17.27 -5.36 -5.68
N LYS A 158 17.82 -5.08 -4.50
CA LYS A 158 18.13 -6.10 -3.48
C LYS A 158 16.91 -6.97 -3.17
N TYR A 159 15.74 -6.37 -2.91
CA TYR A 159 14.53 -7.13 -2.60
C TYR A 159 13.90 -7.82 -3.83
N THR A 160 14.05 -7.23 -5.01
CA THR A 160 13.62 -7.83 -6.28
C THR A 160 14.45 -9.08 -6.59
N ASP A 161 15.77 -9.01 -6.41
CA ASP A 161 16.68 -10.14 -6.60
C ASP A 161 16.36 -11.26 -5.59
N MET A 162 16.17 -10.92 -4.32
CA MET A 162 15.74 -11.90 -3.30
C MET A 162 14.43 -12.58 -3.68
N MET A 163 13.46 -11.81 -4.19
CA MET A 163 12.18 -12.35 -4.66
C MET A 163 12.37 -13.30 -5.83
N PHE A 164 13.16 -12.92 -6.83
CA PHE A 164 13.36 -13.75 -8.01
C PHE A 164 14.16 -15.03 -7.70
N ILE A 165 15.21 -14.94 -6.88
CA ILE A 165 15.97 -16.11 -6.40
C ILE A 165 15.06 -17.06 -5.63
N TYR A 166 14.23 -16.53 -4.73
CA TYR A 166 13.26 -17.33 -3.98
C TYR A 166 12.28 -18.06 -4.92
N MET A 167 11.79 -17.37 -5.96
CA MET A 167 10.92 -17.99 -6.95
C MET A 167 11.64 -19.10 -7.69
N ILE A 168 12.87 -18.87 -8.19
CA ILE A 168 13.66 -19.89 -8.89
C ILE A 168 13.83 -21.13 -8.02
N TYR A 169 14.17 -20.95 -6.75
CA TYR A 169 14.34 -22.06 -5.82
C TYR A 169 13.05 -22.86 -5.62
N ARG A 170 11.89 -22.18 -5.57
CA ARG A 170 10.60 -22.81 -5.26
C ARG A 170 9.89 -23.41 -6.47
N TYR A 171 9.99 -22.77 -7.64
CA TYR A 171 9.17 -23.08 -8.81
C TYR A 171 10.01 -23.48 -10.05
N GLY A 172 11.33 -23.29 -10.01
CA GLY A 172 12.19 -23.46 -11.18
C GLY A 172 12.17 -22.24 -12.10
N TYR A 173 13.14 -22.14 -13.00
CA TYR A 173 13.41 -20.93 -13.78
C TYR A 173 12.20 -20.47 -14.64
N THR A 174 11.65 -21.36 -15.48
CA THR A 174 10.57 -21.01 -16.43
C THR A 174 9.31 -20.53 -15.72
N GLU A 175 8.84 -21.29 -14.73
CA GLU A 175 7.64 -20.94 -13.95
C GLU A 175 7.86 -19.63 -13.15
N SER A 176 9.07 -19.42 -12.63
CA SER A 176 9.41 -18.18 -11.93
C SER A 176 9.34 -16.96 -12.84
N ALA A 177 9.87 -17.05 -14.05
CA ALA A 177 9.79 -15.96 -15.02
C ALA A 177 8.33 -15.61 -15.35
N MET A 178 7.47 -16.62 -15.58
CA MET A 178 6.04 -16.43 -15.85
C MET A 178 5.31 -15.78 -14.67
N ARG A 179 5.54 -16.29 -13.45
CA ARG A 179 4.93 -15.74 -12.23
C ARG A 179 5.40 -14.33 -11.92
N PHE A 180 6.68 -14.04 -12.14
CA PHE A 180 7.24 -12.71 -11.91
C PHE A 180 6.64 -11.70 -12.89
N ALA A 181 6.56 -12.04 -14.18
CA ALA A 181 5.88 -11.21 -15.18
C ALA A 181 4.40 -10.99 -14.83
N GLY A 182 3.70 -12.04 -14.37
CA GLY A 182 2.32 -11.93 -13.91
C GLY A 182 2.17 -11.01 -12.69
N LEU A 183 3.10 -11.08 -11.74
CA LEU A 183 3.13 -10.19 -10.57
C LEU A 183 3.33 -8.74 -10.98
N VAL A 184 4.29 -8.45 -11.87
CA VAL A 184 4.52 -7.10 -12.41
C VAL A 184 3.26 -6.58 -13.12
N TYR A 185 2.62 -7.41 -13.94
CA TYR A 185 1.36 -7.05 -14.60
C TYR A 185 0.25 -6.72 -13.58
N ASN A 186 0.11 -7.53 -12.53
CA ASN A 186 -0.87 -7.30 -11.47
C ASN A 186 -0.58 -6.00 -10.69
N VAL A 187 0.70 -5.67 -10.45
CA VAL A 187 1.10 -4.38 -9.85
C VAL A 187 0.72 -3.21 -10.75
N LEU A 188 0.94 -3.31 -12.06
CA LEU A 188 0.56 -2.23 -12.99
C LEU A 188 -0.96 -2.04 -13.02
N GLN A 189 -1.74 -3.12 -13.01
CA GLN A 189 -3.20 -3.05 -12.90
C GLN A 189 -3.65 -2.43 -11.58
N LEU A 190 -2.96 -2.77 -10.48
CA LEU A 190 -3.22 -2.14 -9.18
C LEU A 190 -3.01 -0.63 -9.24
N CYS A 191 -1.91 -0.14 -9.84
CA CYS A 191 -1.64 1.29 -9.95
C CYS A 191 -2.75 2.05 -10.70
N VAL A 192 -3.40 1.41 -11.69
CA VAL A 192 -4.55 2.00 -12.37
C VAL A 192 -5.73 2.13 -11.41
N HIS A 193 -6.06 1.06 -10.68
CA HIS A 193 -7.16 1.07 -9.71
C HIS A 193 -6.92 1.98 -8.50
N THR A 194 -5.68 2.14 -8.04
CA THR A 194 -5.36 3.11 -6.98
C THR A 194 -5.55 4.54 -7.47
N THR A 195 -5.17 4.84 -8.71
CA THR A 195 -5.43 6.16 -9.32
C THR A 195 -6.92 6.44 -9.43
N GLU A 196 -7.74 5.44 -9.79
CA GLU A 196 -9.20 5.56 -9.79
C GLU A 196 -9.75 5.79 -8.37
N ALA A 197 -9.26 5.02 -7.39
CA ALA A 197 -9.68 5.15 -5.98
C ALA A 197 -9.33 6.52 -5.38
N ALA A 198 -8.22 7.13 -5.79
CA ALA A 198 -7.82 8.48 -5.39
C ALA A 198 -8.81 9.57 -5.82
N THR A 199 -9.69 9.29 -6.80
CA THR A 199 -10.74 10.24 -7.20
C THR A 199 -11.92 10.28 -6.22
N VAL A 200 -12.01 9.33 -5.29
CA VAL A 200 -13.05 9.26 -4.26
C VAL A 200 -12.61 10.06 -3.03
N GLN A 201 -13.33 11.13 -2.73
CA GLN A 201 -12.95 12.09 -1.67
C GLN A 201 -12.81 11.44 -0.30
N GLU A 202 -13.70 10.51 0.06
CA GLU A 202 -13.66 9.80 1.34
C GLU A 202 -12.44 8.88 1.45
N HIS A 203 -11.98 8.31 0.33
CA HIS A 203 -10.76 7.49 0.29
C HIS A 203 -9.53 8.37 0.49
N ASP A 204 -9.44 9.47 -0.24
CA ASP A 204 -8.30 10.39 -0.15
C ASP A 204 -8.18 11.02 1.25
N ALA A 205 -9.30 11.46 1.84
CA ALA A 205 -9.32 11.99 3.20
C ALA A 205 -8.85 10.95 4.24
N MET A 206 -9.26 9.69 4.07
CA MET A 206 -8.83 8.59 4.94
C MET A 206 -7.34 8.29 4.77
N LEU A 207 -6.82 8.31 3.54
CA LEU A 207 -5.40 8.11 3.27
C LEU A 207 -4.54 9.23 3.89
N ASN A 208 -4.93 10.49 3.70
CA ASN A 208 -4.23 11.64 4.27
C ASN A 208 -4.19 11.58 5.80
N MET A 209 -5.30 11.18 6.44
CA MET A 209 -5.33 10.97 7.89
C MET A 209 -4.35 9.89 8.34
N VAL A 210 -4.24 8.77 7.59
CA VAL A 210 -3.28 7.71 7.92
C VAL A 210 -1.84 8.19 7.74
N ILE A 211 -1.55 8.97 6.70
CA ILE A 211 -0.24 9.57 6.48
C ILE A 211 0.11 10.49 7.66
N GLU A 212 -0.76 11.44 8.00
CA GLU A 212 -0.54 12.38 9.11
C GLU A 212 -0.33 11.67 10.45
N ASP A 213 -1.15 10.67 10.76
CA ASP A 213 -1.00 9.85 11.97
C ASP A 213 0.35 9.12 12.00
N THR A 214 0.81 8.64 10.84
CA THR A 214 2.08 7.91 10.72
C THR A 214 3.28 8.85 10.86
N THR A 215 3.26 9.99 10.17
CA THR A 215 4.28 11.04 10.29
C THR A 215 4.39 11.55 11.73
N ARG A 216 3.26 11.69 12.43
CA ARG A 216 3.25 12.07 13.85
C ARG A 216 3.97 11.02 14.70
N LYS A 217 3.73 9.74 14.49
CA LYS A 217 4.40 8.66 15.25
C LYS A 217 5.91 8.69 15.06
N LEU A 218 6.35 8.75 13.80
CA LEU A 218 7.77 8.85 13.44
C LEU A 218 8.48 10.00 14.13
N THR A 219 7.85 11.18 14.18
CA THR A 219 8.44 12.37 14.81
C THR A 219 8.37 12.38 16.34
N THR A 220 7.46 11.62 16.95
CA THR A 220 7.37 11.49 18.41
C THR A 220 8.31 10.44 18.99
N GLU A 221 8.58 9.36 18.26
CA GLU A 221 9.46 8.27 18.72
C GLU A 221 10.94 8.70 18.72
N ASP A 222 11.34 9.58 17.79
CA ASP A 222 12.68 10.18 17.74
C ASP A 222 13.01 11.05 18.97
N LYS A 223 12.00 11.52 19.71
CA LYS A 223 12.18 12.34 20.91
C LYS A 223 12.41 11.54 22.20
N VAL A 224 12.39 10.21 22.14
CA VAL A 224 12.50 9.34 23.33
C VAL A 224 13.91 8.75 23.51
N VAL A 225 14.88 9.11 22.67
CA VAL A 225 16.29 8.80 22.92
C VAL A 225 16.87 9.85 23.89
N ILE A 226 16.67 9.62 25.19
CA ILE A 226 17.42 10.26 26.29
C ILE A 226 18.25 9.18 26.99
#